data_AF-A0A7C7QCR0-F1
#
_entry.id   AF-A0A7C7QCR0-F1
#
_cell.length_a   1.000
_cell.length_b   1.000
_cell.length_c   1.000
_cell.angle_alpha   90.00
_cell.angle_beta   90.00
_cell.angle_gamma   90.00
#
_symmetry.space_group_name_H-M   'P 1'
#
loop_
_entity.id
_entity.type
_entity.pdbx_description
1 polymer ?
#
loop_
_entity_poly.entity_id
_entity_poly.type
_entity_poly.pdbx_seq_one_letter_code
_entity_poly.pdbx_strand_id
1 'polypeptide(L)'
;MVEVYSREQLLKKYGNVKWISPYQRILALVDRRSRTVELHEFHARGKCSGGAAWEVYHYPRVSSLVISARREGARNIFTVRQARCELRLIPGIAGAGIESLEVSEDEVKVTYAGLAGGGVAATICRGLAEGVKRVEIYEHGGGSQLGRATLVLPILSKLVIGVDDTD
;
A
#
# COMPACT_ATOMS: atom_id res chain seq x y z
N MET A 1 -3.67 -4.37 -21.21
CA MET A 1 -2.20 -4.30 -21.37
C MET A 1 -1.65 -3.77 -20.06
N VAL A 2 -0.62 -4.40 -19.48
CA VAL A 2 -0.08 -3.94 -18.18
C VAL A 2 0.96 -2.86 -18.44
N GLU A 3 0.77 -1.69 -17.85
CA GLU A 3 1.75 -0.61 -17.93
C GLU A 3 2.70 -0.69 -16.73
N VAL A 4 4.00 -0.70 -16.98
CA VAL A 4 5.02 -0.77 -15.93
C VAL A 4 5.76 0.56 -15.88
N TYR A 5 5.81 1.16 -14.70
CA TYR A 5 6.54 2.41 -14.47
C TYR A 5 7.51 2.26 -13.31
N SER A 6 8.75 2.73 -13.49
CA SER A 6 9.62 3.03 -12.37
C SER A 6 9.09 4.22 -11.58
N ARG A 7 9.52 4.34 -10.32
CA ARG A 7 9.21 5.52 -9.49
C ARG A 7 9.63 6.83 -10.17
N GLU A 8 10.79 6.86 -10.82
CA GLU A 8 11.33 8.04 -11.51
C GLU A 8 10.45 8.45 -12.70
N GLN A 9 9.98 7.47 -13.49
CA GLN A 9 9.06 7.72 -14.60
C GLN A 9 7.73 8.28 -14.10
N LEU A 10 7.18 7.74 -13.01
CA LEU A 10 5.99 8.29 -12.39
C LEU A 10 6.22 9.72 -11.86
N LEU A 11 7.34 9.98 -11.21
CA LEU A 11 7.68 11.33 -10.72
C LEU A 11 7.75 12.34 -11.86
N LYS A 12 8.37 11.97 -12.98
CA LYS A 12 8.42 12.82 -14.18
C LYS A 12 7.03 13.13 -14.74
N LYS A 13 6.11 12.16 -14.71
CA LYS A 13 4.76 12.29 -15.29
C LYS A 13 3.77 12.99 -14.34
N TYR A 14 3.87 12.72 -13.04
CA TYR A 14 2.83 13.03 -12.06
C TYR A 14 3.31 13.88 -10.87
N GLY A 15 4.62 14.10 -10.70
CA GLY A 15 5.19 14.75 -9.52
C GLY A 15 4.68 16.18 -9.27
N ASN A 16 4.32 16.90 -10.33
CA ASN A 16 3.84 18.29 -10.27
C ASN A 16 2.30 18.42 -10.34
N VAL A 17 1.57 17.30 -10.41
CA VAL A 17 0.11 17.32 -10.54
C VAL A 17 -0.53 17.62 -9.19
N LYS A 18 -1.24 18.75 -9.10
CA LYS A 18 -1.74 19.31 -7.83
C LYS A 18 -2.71 18.39 -7.06
N TRP A 19 -3.50 17.59 -7.75
CA TRP A 19 -4.50 16.70 -7.14
C TRP A 19 -3.93 15.32 -6.76
N ILE A 20 -2.66 15.04 -7.07
CA ILE A 20 -2.00 13.81 -6.64
C ILE A 20 -1.44 14.02 -5.24
N SER A 21 -1.71 13.06 -4.37
CA SER A 21 -1.27 13.04 -2.97
C SER A 21 -0.35 11.85 -2.72
N PRO A 22 0.95 11.96 -3.06
CA PRO A 22 1.89 10.86 -2.96
C PRO A 22 2.04 10.37 -1.53
N TYR A 23 2.27 9.07 -1.37
CA TYR A 23 2.82 8.54 -0.13
C TYR A 23 4.26 9.03 0.02
N GLN A 24 4.70 9.29 1.25
CA GLN A 24 6.09 9.67 1.49
C GLN A 24 7.01 8.47 1.25
N ARG A 25 6.66 7.34 1.86
CA ARG A 25 7.46 6.12 1.88
C ARG A 25 6.56 4.90 2.08
N ILE A 26 6.93 3.78 1.49
CA ILE A 26 6.32 2.47 1.74
C ILE A 26 7.43 1.45 2.01
N LEU A 27 7.31 0.70 3.10
CA LEU A 27 8.27 -0.33 3.50
C LEU A 27 7.55 -1.67 3.65
N ALA A 28 8.19 -2.76 3.21
CA ALA A 28 7.68 -4.12 3.35
C ALA A 28 8.64 -4.97 4.19
N LEU A 29 8.26 -5.21 5.44
CA LEU A 29 9.02 -6.03 6.38
C LEU A 29 8.49 -7.46 6.32
N VAL A 30 9.30 -8.41 5.85
CA VAL A 30 8.87 -9.78 5.59
C VAL A 30 9.17 -10.68 6.78
N ASP A 31 8.16 -11.39 7.27
CA ASP A 31 8.33 -12.56 8.13
C ASP A 31 8.01 -13.82 7.33
N ARG A 32 9.07 -14.52 6.91
CA ARG A 32 8.96 -15.76 6.14
C ARG A 32 8.39 -16.92 6.95
N ARG A 33 8.57 -16.93 8.27
CA ARG A 33 8.09 -18.02 9.15
C ARG A 33 6.58 -17.96 9.30
N SER A 34 6.02 -16.78 9.55
CA SER A 34 4.57 -16.60 9.66
C SER A 34 3.88 -16.40 8.30
N ARG A 35 4.64 -16.27 7.21
CA ARG A 35 4.16 -15.93 5.86
C ARG A 35 3.34 -14.63 5.86
N THR A 36 3.84 -13.63 6.58
CA THR A 36 3.23 -12.31 6.66
C THR A 36 4.23 -11.21 6.27
N VAL A 37 3.68 -10.04 5.95
CA VAL A 37 4.44 -8.81 5.70
C VAL A 37 3.85 -7.69 6.55
N GLU A 38 4.68 -7.01 7.33
CA GLU A 38 4.33 -5.74 7.96
C GLU A 38 4.61 -4.61 6.96
N LEU A 39 3.55 -4.07 6.36
CA LEU A 39 3.59 -2.92 5.47
C LEU A 39 3.49 -1.64 6.28
N HIS A 40 4.48 -0.75 6.12
CA HIS A 40 4.42 0.60 6.65
C HIS A 40 4.18 1.59 5.52
N GLU A 41 3.05 2.28 5.55
CA GLU A 41 2.69 3.27 4.54
C GLU A 41 2.57 4.67 5.16
N PHE A 42 3.36 5.62 4.69
CA PHE A 42 3.33 7.01 5.18
C PHE A 42 2.42 7.84 4.29
N HIS A 43 1.15 7.92 4.67
CA HIS A 43 0.05 8.42 3.84
C HIS A 43 0.18 9.92 3.54
N ALA A 44 -0.06 10.30 2.27
CA ALA A 44 -0.12 11.69 1.80
C ALA A 44 1.04 12.58 2.30
N ARG A 45 2.27 12.23 1.91
CA ARG A 45 3.51 12.91 2.34
C ARG A 45 3.67 12.97 3.87
N GLY A 46 3.11 12.01 4.59
CA GLY A 46 3.13 11.95 6.06
C GLY A 46 2.19 12.95 6.74
N LYS A 47 1.21 13.53 6.03
CA LYS A 47 0.39 14.65 6.55
C LYS A 47 -1.09 14.31 6.78
N CYS A 48 -1.70 13.48 5.93
CA CYS A 48 -3.15 13.26 6.02
C CYS A 48 -3.49 12.10 6.97
N SER A 49 -3.70 12.44 8.25
CA SER A 49 -4.14 11.48 9.27
C SER A 49 -5.56 10.96 9.04
N GLY A 50 -6.44 11.76 8.41
CA GLY A 50 -7.81 11.35 8.11
C GLY A 50 -7.88 10.23 7.06
N GLY A 51 -7.15 10.39 5.95
CA GLY A 51 -7.02 9.35 4.92
C GLY A 51 -6.34 8.10 5.47
N ALA A 52 -5.29 8.28 6.29
CA ALA A 52 -4.64 7.18 6.99
C ALA A 52 -5.62 6.38 7.88
N ALA A 53 -6.41 7.08 8.71
CA ALA A 53 -7.43 6.48 9.57
C ALA A 53 -8.52 5.75 8.77
N TRP A 54 -8.95 6.32 7.64
CA TRP A 54 -9.91 5.71 6.74
C TRP A 54 -9.39 4.36 6.22
N GLU A 55 -8.16 4.29 5.73
CA GLU A 55 -7.57 3.04 5.22
C GLU A 55 -7.44 1.97 6.30
N VAL A 56 -6.96 2.34 7.49
CA VAL A 56 -6.85 1.41 8.64
C VAL A 56 -8.20 0.87 9.07
N TYR A 57 -9.26 1.68 8.98
CA TYR A 57 -10.61 1.22 9.28
C TYR A 57 -11.17 0.31 8.17
N HIS A 58 -11.01 0.67 6.90
CA HIS A 58 -11.69 -0.03 5.82
C HIS A 58 -10.93 -1.24 5.28
N TYR A 59 -9.59 -1.19 5.17
CA TYR A 59 -8.81 -2.26 4.53
C TYR A 59 -9.02 -3.63 5.20
N PRO A 60 -8.96 -3.78 6.54
CA PRO A 60 -9.24 -5.06 7.19
C PRO A 60 -10.66 -5.59 6.95
N ARG A 61 -11.62 -4.71 6.63
CA ARG A 61 -13.02 -5.07 6.40
C ARG A 61 -13.29 -5.51 4.96
N VAL A 62 -12.47 -5.08 4.00
CA VAL A 62 -12.59 -5.46 2.58
C VAL A 62 -11.56 -6.49 2.13
N SER A 63 -10.41 -6.54 2.80
CA SER A 63 -9.27 -7.38 2.44
C SER A 63 -9.05 -8.45 3.51
N SER A 64 -9.54 -9.66 3.26
CA SER A 64 -9.45 -10.78 4.21
C SER A 64 -8.02 -11.28 4.47
N LEU A 65 -7.03 -10.82 3.69
CA LEU A 65 -5.61 -11.06 3.95
C LEU A 65 -4.97 -10.09 4.95
N VAL A 66 -5.64 -8.99 5.31
CA VAL A 66 -5.14 -8.03 6.31
C VAL A 66 -5.48 -8.57 7.71
N ILE A 67 -4.47 -9.02 8.44
CA ILE A 67 -4.60 -9.65 9.77
C ILE A 67 -4.82 -8.58 10.84
N SER A 68 -4.05 -7.49 10.76
CA SER A 68 -4.18 -6.38 11.68
C SER A 68 -3.82 -5.08 10.99
N ALA A 69 -4.48 -3.99 11.39
CA ALA A 69 -4.15 -2.65 10.95
C ALA A 69 -4.11 -1.73 12.17
N ARG A 70 -3.07 -0.90 12.24
CA ARG A 70 -2.94 0.18 13.22
C ARG A 70 -2.34 1.41 12.55
N ARG A 71 -2.44 2.56 13.21
CA ARG A 71 -1.81 3.80 12.74
C ARG A 71 -1.05 4.53 13.82
N GLU A 72 -0.08 5.30 13.40
CA GLU A 72 0.69 6.25 14.19
C GLU A 72 0.67 7.59 13.44
N GLY A 73 -0.29 8.46 13.76
CA GLY A 73 -0.55 9.67 12.96
C GLY A 73 -0.98 9.32 11.53
N ALA A 74 -0.16 9.70 10.55
CA ALA A 74 -0.33 9.41 9.12
C ALA A 74 0.43 8.15 8.65
N ARG A 75 1.14 7.45 9.55
CA ARG A 75 1.78 6.16 9.25
C ARG A 75 0.79 5.04 9.50
N ASN A 76 0.42 4.33 8.45
CA ASN A 76 -0.35 3.09 8.54
C ASN A 76 0.60 1.91 8.67
N ILE A 77 0.20 0.94 9.49
CA ILE A 77 0.93 -0.31 9.70
C ILE A 77 -0.05 -1.45 9.52
N PHE A 78 0.12 -2.20 8.44
CA PHE A 78 -0.70 -3.36 8.11
C PHE A 78 0.12 -4.63 8.25
N THR A 79 -0.39 -5.63 8.96
CA THR A 79 0.13 -6.99 8.88
C THR A 79 -0.71 -7.76 7.90
N VAL A 80 -0.10 -8.24 6.82
CA VAL A 80 -0.79 -8.81 5.66
C VAL A 80 -0.26 -10.20 5.39
N ARG A 81 -1.17 -11.18 5.26
CA ARG A 81 -0.83 -12.56 4.91
C ARG A 81 -0.49 -12.66 3.44
N GLN A 82 0.49 -13.50 3.09
CA GLN A 82 0.76 -13.87 1.70
C GLN A 82 -0.42 -14.68 1.13
N ALA A 83 -1.31 -14.01 0.41
CA ALA A 83 -2.54 -14.57 -0.12
C ALA A 83 -3.14 -13.65 -1.20
N ARG A 84 -4.22 -14.11 -1.82
CA ARG A 84 -5.11 -13.34 -2.67
C ARG A 84 -6.53 -13.40 -2.11
N CYS A 85 -7.27 -12.31 -2.18
CA CYS A 85 -8.70 -12.29 -1.90
C CYS A 85 -9.47 -11.51 -2.97
N GLU A 86 -10.77 -11.76 -3.04
CA GLU A 86 -11.69 -10.91 -3.80
C GLU A 86 -12.09 -9.70 -2.96
N LEU A 87 -12.05 -8.50 -3.54
CA LEU A 87 -12.42 -7.26 -2.88
C LEU A 87 -13.89 -6.92 -3.13
N ARG A 88 -14.67 -6.85 -2.04
CA ARG A 88 -16.04 -6.32 -2.11
C ARG A 88 -16.04 -4.82 -1.89
N LEU A 89 -15.76 -4.09 -2.97
CA LEU A 89 -15.67 -2.63 -2.94
C LEU A 89 -17.07 -2.00 -2.95
N ILE A 90 -17.30 -1.05 -2.03
CA ILE A 90 -18.56 -0.31 -1.91
C ILE A 90 -18.27 1.18 -2.11
N PRO A 91 -18.78 1.81 -3.19
CA PRO A 91 -18.61 3.25 -3.43
C PRO A 91 -19.01 4.09 -2.21
N GLY A 92 -18.17 5.06 -1.85
CA GLY A 92 -18.42 5.98 -0.72
C GLY A 92 -18.30 5.38 0.68
N ILE A 93 -18.14 4.05 0.81
CA ILE A 93 -18.03 3.36 2.11
C ILE A 93 -16.70 2.63 2.19
N ALA A 94 -16.48 1.63 1.36
CA ALA A 94 -15.32 0.76 1.42
C ALA A 94 -14.70 0.65 0.02
N GLY A 95 -14.15 1.77 -0.43
CA GLY A 95 -13.78 1.97 -1.83
C GLY A 95 -12.40 1.47 -2.23
N ALA A 96 -11.56 0.96 -1.33
CA ALA A 96 -10.23 0.46 -1.68
C ALA A 96 -9.73 -0.58 -0.68
N GLY A 97 -8.81 -1.43 -1.12
CA GLY A 97 -8.18 -2.46 -0.29
C GLY A 97 -6.94 -3.07 -0.94
N ILE A 98 -6.36 -4.04 -0.22
CA ILE A 98 -5.28 -4.92 -0.70
C ILE A 98 -5.93 -6.17 -1.27
N GLU A 99 -5.71 -6.46 -2.55
CA GLU A 99 -6.26 -7.63 -3.24
C GLU A 99 -5.34 -8.84 -3.09
N SER A 100 -4.02 -8.64 -3.18
CA SER A 100 -3.06 -9.72 -3.07
C SER A 100 -1.72 -9.28 -2.54
N LEU A 101 -1.01 -10.22 -1.91
CA LEU A 101 0.36 -10.04 -1.47
C LEU A 101 1.16 -11.31 -1.78
N GLU A 102 2.25 -11.14 -2.50
CA GLU A 102 3.18 -12.18 -2.90
C GLU A 102 4.61 -11.78 -2.51
N VAL A 103 5.41 -12.75 -2.10
CA VAL A 103 6.82 -12.55 -1.71
C VAL A 103 7.67 -13.51 -2.52
N SER A 104 8.62 -12.98 -3.29
CA SER A 104 9.64 -13.76 -3.99
C SER A 104 10.91 -13.88 -3.14
N GLU A 105 12.03 -14.24 -3.78
CA GLU A 105 13.34 -14.25 -3.13
C GLU A 105 13.79 -12.83 -2.74
N ASP A 106 13.54 -11.84 -3.59
CA ASP A 106 14.12 -10.49 -3.53
C ASP A 106 13.09 -9.34 -3.50
N GLU A 107 11.82 -9.64 -3.74
CA GLU A 107 10.76 -8.65 -3.89
C GLU A 107 9.49 -9.00 -3.12
N VAL A 108 8.76 -7.95 -2.73
CA VAL A 108 7.38 -8.04 -2.28
C VAL A 108 6.50 -7.38 -3.32
N LYS A 109 5.48 -8.10 -3.78
CA LYS A 109 4.45 -7.61 -4.69
C LYS A 109 3.16 -7.43 -3.91
N VAL A 110 2.62 -6.22 -3.89
CA VAL A 110 1.36 -5.91 -3.21
C VAL A 110 0.40 -5.29 -4.21
N THR A 111 -0.70 -5.98 -4.47
CA THR A 111 -1.75 -5.48 -5.37
C THR A 111 -2.79 -4.73 -4.56
N TYR A 112 -3.00 -3.47 -4.90
CA TYR A 112 -4.09 -2.65 -4.41
C TYR A 112 -5.16 -2.52 -5.49
N ALA A 113 -6.41 -2.43 -5.08
CA ALA A 113 -7.48 -2.00 -5.96
C ALA A 113 -8.43 -1.06 -5.22
N GLY A 114 -9.05 -0.17 -5.98
CA GLY A 114 -10.02 0.77 -5.44
C GLY A 114 -10.83 1.47 -6.51
N LEU A 115 -11.96 2.03 -6.10
CA LEU A 115 -12.84 2.85 -6.92
C LEU A 115 -12.45 4.32 -6.77
N ALA A 116 -12.72 5.12 -7.80
CA ALA A 116 -12.58 6.57 -7.73
C ALA A 116 -11.19 7.04 -7.27
N GLY A 117 -11.13 7.97 -6.30
CA GLY A 117 -9.88 8.43 -5.71
C GLY A 117 -9.07 7.32 -5.04
N GLY A 118 -9.72 6.26 -4.54
CA GLY A 118 -9.05 5.07 -4.03
C GLY A 118 -8.31 4.29 -5.12
N GLY A 119 -8.87 4.24 -6.33
CA GLY A 119 -8.22 3.67 -7.51
C GLY A 119 -6.97 4.45 -7.93
N VAL A 120 -7.07 5.78 -7.97
CA VAL A 120 -5.91 6.67 -8.21
C VAL A 120 -4.84 6.51 -7.13
N ALA A 121 -5.27 6.32 -5.88
CA ALA A 121 -4.35 6.10 -4.77
C ALA A 121 -3.64 4.73 -4.87
N ALA A 122 -4.37 3.69 -5.29
CA ALA A 122 -3.85 2.34 -5.52
C ALA A 122 -2.83 2.30 -6.66
N THR A 123 -3.01 3.14 -7.69
CA THR A 123 -2.17 3.14 -8.91
C THR A 123 -1.01 4.14 -8.81
N ILE A 124 -1.31 5.44 -8.68
CA ILE A 124 -0.31 6.51 -8.86
C ILE A 124 0.23 7.01 -7.52
N CYS A 125 -0.63 7.29 -6.53
CA CYS A 125 -0.17 7.93 -5.28
C CYS A 125 0.82 7.05 -4.50
N ARG A 126 0.55 5.74 -4.39
CA ARG A 126 1.48 4.80 -3.76
C ARG A 126 2.72 4.55 -4.62
N GLY A 127 2.59 4.53 -5.95
CA GLY A 127 3.71 4.31 -6.87
C GLY A 127 4.81 5.38 -6.79
N LEU A 128 4.47 6.59 -6.32
CA LEU A 128 5.41 7.70 -6.11
C LEU A 128 6.22 7.60 -4.80
N ALA A 129 5.86 6.69 -3.90
CA ALA A 129 6.47 6.58 -2.59
C ALA A 129 7.94 6.19 -2.66
N GLU A 130 8.76 6.73 -1.75
CA GLU A 130 10.08 6.16 -1.50
C GLU A 130 9.96 4.69 -1.07
N GLY A 131 10.87 3.83 -1.54
CA GLY A 131 10.84 2.39 -1.30
C GLY A 131 10.13 1.58 -2.39
N VAL A 132 9.31 2.21 -3.25
CA VAL A 132 8.74 1.54 -4.43
C VAL A 132 9.78 1.44 -5.54
N LYS A 133 10.08 0.22 -6.00
CA LYS A 133 10.94 -0.05 -7.16
C LYS A 133 10.22 0.31 -8.45
N ARG A 134 9.01 -0.25 -8.62
CA ARG A 134 8.15 -0.06 -9.78
C ARG A 134 6.69 -0.29 -9.42
N VAL A 135 5.79 0.19 -10.26
CA VAL A 135 4.37 -0.13 -10.24
C VAL A 135 3.98 -0.80 -11.55
N GLU A 136 3.11 -1.80 -11.44
CA GLU A 136 2.48 -2.49 -12.57
C GLU A 136 0.99 -2.12 -12.54
N ILE A 137 0.58 -1.22 -13.44
CA ILE A 137 -0.79 -0.71 -13.52
C ILE A 137 -1.58 -1.59 -14.48
N TYR A 138 -2.63 -2.24 -13.97
CA TYR A 138 -3.57 -3.03 -14.78
C TYR A 138 -4.75 -2.16 -15.23
N GLU A 139 -5.21 -1.28 -14.33
CA GLU A 139 -6.32 -0.37 -14.56
C GLU A 139 -6.01 0.96 -13.87
N HIS A 140 -6.07 2.09 -14.58
CA HIS A 140 -5.65 3.40 -14.03
C HIS A 140 -6.63 3.97 -13.00
N GLY A 141 -7.92 3.61 -13.08
CA GLY A 141 -8.98 4.14 -12.25
C GLY A 141 -9.26 5.64 -12.43
N GLY A 142 -10.09 6.19 -11.55
CA GLY A 142 -10.55 7.58 -11.58
C GLY A 142 -12.05 7.70 -11.89
N GLY A 143 -12.69 8.76 -11.39
CA GLY A 143 -14.15 8.91 -11.51
C GLY A 143 -14.90 7.81 -10.77
N SER A 144 -15.68 6.98 -11.48
CA SER A 144 -16.36 5.79 -10.91
C SER A 144 -15.64 4.47 -11.24
N GLN A 145 -14.51 4.51 -11.95
CA GLN A 145 -13.84 3.32 -12.47
C GLN A 145 -12.89 2.68 -11.44
N LEU A 146 -12.66 1.38 -11.62
CA LEU A 146 -11.69 0.60 -10.86
C LEU A 146 -10.27 1.02 -11.25
N GLY A 147 -9.45 1.32 -10.24
CA GLY A 147 -8.01 1.39 -10.36
C GLY A 147 -7.40 0.19 -9.67
N ARG A 148 -6.46 -0.47 -10.35
CA ARG A 148 -5.80 -1.69 -9.87
C ARG A 148 -4.35 -1.69 -10.29
N ALA A 149 -3.45 -1.84 -9.32
CA ALA A 149 -2.01 -1.89 -9.59
C ALA A 149 -1.27 -2.73 -8.55
N THR A 150 -0.15 -3.30 -8.97
CA THR A 150 0.81 -3.98 -8.10
C THR A 150 2.00 -3.07 -7.85
N LEU A 151 2.29 -2.80 -6.59
CA LEU A 151 3.55 -2.19 -6.15
C LEU A 151 4.58 -3.28 -5.98
N VAL A 152 5.79 -3.03 -6.46
CA VAL A 152 6.94 -3.88 -6.22
C VAL A 152 7.91 -3.16 -5.28
N LEU A 153 8.19 -3.81 -4.15
CA LEU A 153 8.98 -3.29 -3.04
C LEU A 153 10.19 -4.19 -2.79
N PRO A 154 11.33 -3.66 -2.30
CA PRO A 154 12.40 -4.49 -1.78
C PRO A 154 11.96 -5.21 -0.50
N ILE A 155 12.56 -6.36 -0.24
CA ILE A 155 12.40 -7.07 1.04
C ILE A 155 13.22 -6.38 2.11
N LEU A 156 12.60 -6.09 3.25
CA LEU A 156 13.25 -5.60 4.45
C LEU A 156 13.01 -6.55 5.62
N SER A 157 13.91 -6.52 6.60
CA SER A 157 13.81 -7.27 7.84
C SER A 157 13.68 -6.30 9.02
N LYS A 158 12.89 -6.67 10.02
CA LYS A 158 12.74 -5.91 11.26
C LYS A 158 13.58 -6.56 12.36
N LEU A 159 14.50 -5.79 12.93
CA LEU A 159 15.21 -6.17 14.16
C LEU A 159 14.52 -5.49 15.35
N VAL A 160 14.12 -6.28 16.35
CA VAL A 160 13.55 -5.78 17.61
C VAL A 160 14.55 -6.12 18.71
N ILE A 161 15.04 -5.10 19.41
CA ILE A 161 15.98 -5.23 20.52
C ILE A 161 15.24 -4.78 21.77
N GLY A 162 15.08 -5.69 22.74
CA GLY A 162 14.64 -5.35 24.09
C GLY A 162 15.87 -5.18 24.97
N VAL A 163 15.96 -4.04 25.64
CA VAL A 163 16.96 -3.79 26.69
C VAL A 163 16.17 -3.62 27.97
N ASP A 164 16.53 -4.40 28.99
CA ASP A 164 15.94 -4.35 30.32
C ASP A 164 17.08 -4.11 31.31
N ASP A 165 16.98 -3.02 32.06
CA ASP A 165 17.94 -2.61 33.07
C ASP A 165 17.21 -2.62 34.42
N THR A 166 16.83 -3.81 34.86
CA THR A 166 16.25 -4.03 36.19
C THR A 166 17.35 -4.51 37.13
N ASP A 167 18.00 -3.56 37.81
CA ASP A 167 18.71 -3.73 39.09
C ASP A 167 17.83 -3.36 40.29
#